data_AF-A0A945B5E3-F1
#
_entry.id   AF-A0A945B5E3-F1
#
_cell.length_a   1.000
_cell.length_b   1.000
_cell.length_c   1.000
_cell.angle_alpha   90.00
_cell.angle_beta   90.00
_cell.angle_gamma   90.00
#
_symmetry.space_group_name_H-M   'P 1'
#
loop_
_entity.id
_entity.type
_entity.pdbx_description
1 polymer ?
#
loop_
_entity_poly.entity_id
_entity_poly.type
_entity_poly.pdbx_seq_one_letter_code
_entity_poly.pdbx_strand_id
1 'polypeptide(L)'
;MTIKAHTCHALPKSGVYLHFDDEVPAWTLNIQKEASESDLEENHHLENVGDIIWLTSLNILCCPFCGQQLPGLDSVDKASYGYFQHNDFSRWN
;
A
#
# COMPACT_ATOMS: atom_id res chain seq x y z
N MET A 1 -18.34 -0.78 -4.23
CA MET A 1 -16.88 -0.56 -4.16
C MET A 1 -16.21 -1.77 -4.79
N THR A 2 -15.57 -1.62 -5.95
CA THR A 2 -14.87 -2.73 -6.61
C THR A 2 -13.38 -2.44 -6.59
N ILE A 3 -12.70 -2.95 -5.56
CA ILE A 3 -11.25 -2.83 -5.48
C ILE A 3 -10.64 -3.78 -6.51
N LYS A 4 -9.97 -3.23 -7.54
CA LYS A 4 -9.18 -4.05 -8.47
C LYS A 4 -7.78 -4.21 -7.90
N ALA A 5 -7.24 -5.42 -7.88
CA ALA A 5 -5.88 -5.69 -7.43
C ALA A 5 -5.00 -6.06 -8.63
N HIS A 6 -3.72 -5.67 -8.58
CA HIS A 6 -2.71 -6.14 -9.53
C HIS A 6 -1.81 -7.17 -8.85
N THR A 7 -1.64 -8.32 -9.50
CA THR A 7 -0.72 -9.38 -9.05
C THR A 7 0.25 -9.72 -10.19
N CYS A 8 1.50 -9.98 -9.84
CA CYS A 8 2.51 -10.46 -10.78
C CYS A 8 3.55 -11.31 -10.05
N HIS A 9 4.34 -12.10 -10.78
CA HIS A 9 5.32 -13.01 -10.19
C HIS A 9 6.43 -12.30 -9.39
N ALA A 10 6.76 -11.06 -9.77
CA ALA A 10 7.79 -10.26 -9.11
C ALA A 10 7.29 -9.49 -7.87
N LEU A 11 5.97 -9.49 -7.62
CA LEU A 11 5.40 -8.82 -6.45
C LEU A 11 5.79 -9.58 -5.17
N PRO A 12 6.28 -8.90 -4.12
CA PRO A 12 6.52 -9.54 -2.82
C PRO A 12 5.26 -10.22 -2.28
N LYS A 13 5.44 -11.35 -1.59
CA LYS A 13 4.33 -12.15 -1.06
C LYS A 13 3.64 -11.52 0.15
N SER A 14 4.32 -10.62 0.86
CA SER A 14 3.82 -9.97 2.07
C SER A 14 4.32 -8.53 2.15
N GLY A 15 3.59 -7.69 2.88
CA GLY A 15 3.95 -6.29 3.15
C GLY A 15 3.87 -5.35 1.95
N VAL A 16 3.54 -5.83 0.74
CA VAL A 16 3.40 -5.00 -0.46
C VAL A 16 2.19 -5.44 -1.27
N TYR A 17 1.35 -4.49 -1.67
CA TYR A 17 0.20 -4.74 -2.54
C TYR A 17 -0.14 -3.53 -3.41
N LEU A 18 -0.78 -3.81 -4.56
CA LEU A 18 -1.23 -2.80 -5.50
C LEU A 18 -2.74 -2.91 -5.68
N HIS A 19 -3.45 -1.80 -5.52
CA HIS A 19 -4.88 -1.74 -5.81
C HIS A 19 -5.26 -0.50 -6.64
N PHE A 20 -6.44 -0.55 -7.24
CA PHE A 20 -7.11 0.58 -7.85
C PHE A 20 -8.28 1.02 -6.96
N ASP A 21 -8.33 2.31 -6.66
CA ASP A 21 -9.45 2.95 -6.00
C ASP A 21 -10.35 3.62 -7.05
N ASP A 22 -11.64 3.25 -7.08
CA ASP A 22 -12.62 3.84 -8.01
C ASP A 22 -13.15 5.21 -7.51
N GLU A 23 -13.07 5.52 -6.21
CA GLU A 23 -13.52 6.79 -5.63
C GLU A 23 -12.51 7.91 -5.87
N VAL A 24 -11.23 7.57 -5.78
CA VAL A 24 -10.11 8.41 -6.20
C VAL A 24 -9.38 7.64 -7.30
N PRO A 25 -9.80 7.79 -8.58
CA PRO A 25 -9.32 6.98 -9.72
C PRO A 25 -7.79 6.97 -9.84
N ALA A 26 -7.15 6.02 -9.16
CA ALA A 26 -5.72 5.92 -9.05
C ALA A 26 -5.30 4.50 -8.67
N TRP A 27 -4.19 4.06 -9.25
CA TRP A 27 -3.48 2.90 -8.75
C TRP A 27 -2.55 3.33 -7.64
N THR A 28 -2.56 2.60 -6.52
CA THR A 28 -1.66 2.85 -5.40
C THR A 28 -0.76 1.63 -5.16
N LEU A 29 0.53 1.90 -4.98
CA LEU A 29 1.48 0.99 -4.36
C LEU A 29 1.41 1.20 -2.86
N ASN A 30 1.13 0.13 -2.13
CA ASN A 30 1.09 0.13 -0.68
C ASN A 30 2.22 -0.75 -0.16
N ILE A 31 3.02 -0.20 0.75
CA ILE A 31 4.11 -0.89 1.45
C ILE A 31 3.84 -0.73 2.94
N GLN A 32 3.77 -1.84 3.66
CA GLN A 32 3.44 -1.85 5.09
C GLN A 32 4.38 -2.74 5.91
N LYS A 33 4.51 -2.38 7.18
CA LYS A 33 5.02 -3.27 8.22
C LYS A 33 3.87 -3.67 9.13
N GLU A 34 3.67 -4.96 9.28
CA GLU A 34 2.78 -5.55 10.27
C GLU A 34 3.57 -5.92 11.53
N ALA A 35 2.90 -5.87 12.68
CA ALA A 35 3.47 -6.20 13.97
C ALA A 35 3.75 -7.69 14.08
N SER A 36 4.97 -8.04 14.46
CA SER A 36 5.39 -9.39 14.87
C SER A 36 5.26 -9.56 16.39
N GLU A 37 5.32 -10.80 16.89
CA GLU A 37 5.34 -11.07 18.34
C GLU A 37 6.43 -10.27 19.06
N SER A 38 7.64 -10.18 18.50
CA SER A 38 8.71 -9.36 19.07
C SER A 38 8.39 -7.86 19.10
N ASP A 39 7.65 -7.34 18.12
CA ASP A 39 7.25 -5.93 18.14
C ASP A 39 6.28 -5.65 19.30
N LEU A 40 5.41 -6.60 19.66
CA LEU A 40 4.48 -6.47 20.80
C LEU A 40 5.21 -6.49 22.15
N GLU A 41 6.27 -7.28 22.27
CA GLU A 41 7.11 -7.32 23.47
C GLU A 41 7.82 -5.98 23.71
N GLU A 42 8.21 -5.30 22.64
CA GLU A 42 8.97 -4.05 22.69
C GLU A 42 8.10 -2.79 22.63
N ASN A 43 6.84 -2.87 22.21
CA ASN A 43 5.94 -1.73 22.04
C ASN A 43 4.54 -1.96 22.65
N HIS A 44 4.32 -1.38 23.83
CA HIS A 44 3.05 -1.47 24.55
C HIS A 44 1.86 -0.76 23.88
N HIS A 45 2.07 -0.06 22.76
CA HIS A 45 0.98 0.54 21.98
C HIS A 45 0.40 -0.42 20.94
N LEU A 46 1.07 -1.53 20.65
CA LEU A 46 0.60 -2.57 19.73
C LEU A 46 -0.13 -3.64 20.53
N GLU A 47 -1.28 -4.08 20.04
CA GLU A 47 -2.13 -5.02 20.77
C GLU A 47 -2.08 -6.42 20.15
N ASN A 48 -1.99 -6.52 18.81
CA ASN A 48 -2.09 -7.78 18.10
C ASN A 48 -0.98 -7.97 17.06
N VAL A 49 -0.54 -9.22 16.89
CA VAL A 49 0.26 -9.63 15.73
C VAL A 49 -0.56 -9.40 14.48
N GLY A 50 0.05 -8.77 13.47
CA GLY A 50 -0.63 -8.37 12.24
C GLY A 50 -1.13 -6.92 12.24
N ASP A 51 -1.10 -6.20 13.37
CA ASP A 51 -1.43 -4.78 13.40
C ASP A 51 -0.49 -4.00 12.47
N ILE A 52 -1.03 -3.05 11.69
CA ILE A 52 -0.19 -2.21 10.82
C ILE A 52 0.58 -1.23 11.70
N ILE A 53 1.90 -1.35 11.74
CA ILE A 53 2.79 -0.41 12.42
C ILE A 53 2.91 0.87 11.60
N TRP A 54 3.13 0.73 10.30
CA TRP A 54 3.14 1.84 9.36
C TRP A 54 2.74 1.40 7.96
N LEU A 55 2.23 2.35 7.18
CA LEU A 55 1.81 2.16 5.79
C LEU A 55 2.28 3.36 4.96
N THR A 56 3.00 3.08 3.87
CA THR A 56 3.32 4.05 2.82
C THR A 56 2.51 3.72 1.57
N SER A 57 1.74 4.69 1.10
CA SER A 57 0.96 4.60 -0.13
C SER A 57 1.50 5.59 -1.17
N LEU A 58 1.64 5.15 -2.42
CA LEU A 58 2.15 5.95 -3.54
C LEU A 58 1.28 5.76 -4.77
N ASN A 59 0.85 6.84 -5.40
CA ASN A 59 0.13 6.79 -6.67
C ASN A 59 1.07 6.44 -7.83
N ILE A 60 0.77 5.37 -8.56
CA ILE A 60 1.60 4.81 -9.64
C ILE A 60 0.81 4.61 -10.94
N LEU A 61 1.51 4.61 -12.08
CA LEU A 61 0.91 4.31 -13.39
C LEU A 61 1.32 2.93 -13.92
N CYS A 62 2.46 2.42 -13.44
CA CYS A 62 3.04 1.16 -13.85
C CYS A 62 3.37 0.35 -12.61
N CYS A 63 3.25 -0.98 -12.69
CA CYS A 63 3.73 -1.86 -11.65
C CYS A 63 5.27 -1.79 -11.59
N PRO A 64 5.88 -1.41 -10.45
CA PRO A 64 7.33 -1.27 -10.35
C PRO A 64 8.06 -2.63 -10.35
N PHE A 65 7.33 -3.73 -10.20
CA PHE A 65 7.89 -5.08 -10.12
C PHE A 65 7.94 -5.80 -11.45
N CYS A 66 6.90 -5.70 -12.29
CA CYS A 66 6.86 -6.34 -13.61
C CYS A 66 6.97 -5.35 -14.79
N GLY A 67 6.96 -4.04 -14.52
CA GLY A 67 7.04 -3.00 -15.54
C GLY A 67 5.76 -2.82 -16.36
N GLN A 68 4.71 -3.60 -16.11
CA GLN A 68 3.46 -3.49 -16.85
C GLN A 68 2.75 -2.17 -16.52
N GLN A 69 2.24 -1.52 -17.55
CA GLN A 69 1.34 -0.40 -17.40
C GLN A 69 0.01 -0.89 -16.81
N LEU A 70 -0.46 -0.23 -15.76
CA LEU A 70 -1.67 -0.62 -15.05
C LEU A 70 -2.91 -0.16 -15.85
N PRO A 71 -4.02 -0.92 -15.86
CA PRO A 71 -5.20 -0.58 -16.65
C PRO A 71 -6.00 0.58 -16.04
N GLY A 72 -6.86 1.23 -16.83
CA GLY A 72 -7.75 2.28 -16.32
C GLY A 72 -7.11 3.67 -16.21
N LEU A 73 -5.94 3.87 -16.83
CA LEU A 73 -5.24 5.17 -16.83
C LEU A 73 -5.97 6.27 -17.60
N ASP A 74 -6.93 5.94 -18.45
CA ASP A 74 -7.74 6.93 -19.18
C ASP A 74 -8.60 7.77 -18.22
N SER A 75 -8.92 7.23 -17.04
CA SER A 75 -9.66 7.92 -15.98
C SER A 75 -8.78 8.44 -14.84
N VAL A 76 -7.47 8.19 -14.87
CA VAL A 76 -6.56 8.59 -13.79
C VAL A 76 -6.13 10.04 -13.96
N ASP A 77 -6.28 10.83 -12.90
CA ASP A 77 -5.66 12.16 -12.85
C ASP A 77 -4.14 12.01 -12.79
N LYS A 78 -3.48 12.23 -13.92
CA LYS A 78 -2.01 12.16 -14.05
C LYS A 78 -1.30 13.21 -13.19
N ALA A 79 -1.99 14.27 -12.74
CA ALA A 79 -1.41 15.25 -11.83
C ALA A 79 -1.18 14.68 -10.42
N SER A 80 -1.90 13.63 -10.04
CA SER A 80 -1.73 12.94 -8.76
C SER A 80 -0.61 11.89 -8.76
N TYR A 81 0.02 11.62 -9.92
CA TYR A 81 1.13 10.67 -9.99
C TYR A 81 2.31 11.13 -9.14
N GLY A 82 2.90 10.20 -8.38
CA GLY A 82 3.99 10.52 -7.47
C GLY A 82 3.53 11.15 -6.15
N TYR A 83 2.22 11.38 -5.97
CA TYR A 83 1.67 11.66 -4.65
C TYR A 83 1.90 10.46 -3.74
N PHE A 84 2.42 10.72 -2.54
CA PHE A 84 2.61 9.70 -1.52
C PHE A 84 2.16 10.18 -0.16
N GLN A 85 1.73 9.23 0.66
CA GLN A 85 1.39 9.43 2.05
C GLN A 85 2.05 8.33 2.87
N HIS A 86 2.55 8.72 4.05
CA HIS A 86 3.05 7.78 5.05
C HIS A 86 2.23 7.96 6.31
N ASN A 87 1.70 6.86 6.83
CA ASN A 87 0.98 6.81 8.09
C ASN A 87 1.77 5.94 9.07
N ASP A 88 2.11 6.53 10.21
CA ASP A 88 2.77 5.85 11.32
C ASP A 88 1.75 5.65 12.44
N PHE A 89 1.50 4.39 12.78
CA PHE A 89 0.56 3.96 13.81
C PHE A 89 1.29 3.30 14.99
N SER A 90 2.62 3.41 15.06
CA SER A 90 3.42 2.81 16.13
C SER A 90 3.15 3.42 17.51
N ARG A 91 2.41 4.53 17.58
CA ARG A 91 2.10 5.32 18.78
C ARG A 91 0.71 5.94 18.67
N TRP A 92 0.14 6.29 19.82
CA TRP A 92 -1.09 7.07 19.91
C TRP A 92 -0.72 8.54 19.67
N ASN A 93 -1.24 9.13 18.59
CA ASN A 93 -1.10 10.55 18.28
C ASN A 93 -2.13 11.40 19.04
#